data_AF-A0A1V2LYB1-F1
#
_entry.id   AF-A0A1V2LYB1-F1
#
_cell.length_a   1.000
_cell.length_b   1.000
_cell.length_c   1.000
_cell.angle_alpha   90.00
_cell.angle_beta   90.00
_cell.angle_gamma   90.00
#
_symmetry.space_group_name_H-M   'P 1'
#
loop_
_entity.id
_entity.type
_entity.pdbx_description
1 polymer ?
#
loop_
_entity_poly.entity_id
_entity_poly.type
_entity_poly.pdbx_seq_one_letter_code
_entity_poly.pdbx_strand_id
1 'polypeptide(L)'
;MTFSNYGRNSDGNVFFADCTGSGIKPYFVSIDLTDVNNPISRCNCPSRKLPCKHSIGLLIEVRNKPSTEWPVKELPENLAKQVSKRNMNATRFRKS
;
A
#
# COMPACT_ATOMS: atom_id res chain seq x y z
N MET A 1 12.19 11.43 5.18
CA MET A 1 10.85 10.83 4.99
C MET A 1 10.67 9.90 6.16
N THR A 2 9.60 10.07 6.91
CA THR A 2 9.33 9.33 8.15
C THR A 2 7.96 8.70 8.01
N PHE A 3 7.83 7.43 8.37
CA PHE A 3 6.57 6.71 8.32
C PHE A 3 5.96 6.58 9.71
N SER A 4 4.65 6.70 9.78
CA SER A 4 3.83 6.53 10.98
C SER A 4 2.48 5.91 10.60
N ASN A 5 1.64 5.61 11.59
CA ASN A 5 0.31 5.03 11.36
C ASN A 5 0.34 3.75 10.51
N TYR A 6 1.37 2.93 10.68
CA TYR A 6 1.50 1.63 10.01
C TYR A 6 0.24 0.77 10.20
N GLY A 7 -0.08 -0.01 9.19
CA GLY A 7 -1.16 -0.99 9.22
C GLY A 7 -1.05 -2.00 8.10
N ARG A 8 -1.69 -3.15 8.32
CA ARG A 8 -1.90 -4.18 7.29
C ARG A 8 -3.31 -4.71 7.33
N ASN A 9 -3.80 -5.25 6.23
CA ASN A 9 -5.05 -6.01 6.23
C ASN A 9 -4.89 -7.37 6.96
N SER A 10 -6.01 -8.02 7.24
CA SER A 10 -6.08 -9.35 7.86
C SER A 10 -5.23 -10.40 7.12
N ASP A 11 -5.22 -10.34 5.79
CA ASP A 11 -4.53 -11.31 4.94
C ASP A 11 -3.01 -11.08 4.91
N GLY A 12 -2.53 -9.96 5.44
CA GLY A 12 -1.10 -9.63 5.53
C GLY A 12 -0.42 -9.38 4.19
N ASN A 13 -1.18 -9.07 3.14
CA ASN A 13 -0.68 -8.80 1.79
C ASN A 13 -0.89 -7.34 1.35
N VAL A 14 -1.65 -6.54 2.09
CA VAL A 14 -1.81 -5.10 1.86
C VAL A 14 -1.28 -4.35 3.06
N PHE A 15 -0.29 -3.49 2.83
CA PHE A 15 0.38 -2.67 3.84
C PHE A 15 0.13 -1.21 3.57
N PHE A 16 0.04 -0.40 4.61
CA PHE A 16 -0.14 1.05 4.49
C PHE A 16 0.48 1.80 5.66
N ALA A 17 0.81 3.06 5.41
CA ALA A 17 1.33 3.99 6.41
C ALA A 17 1.11 5.43 5.95
N ASP A 18 1.20 6.35 6.89
CA ASP A 18 1.32 7.78 6.60
C ASP A 18 2.79 8.15 6.49
N CYS A 19 3.15 8.92 5.47
CA CYS A 19 4.51 9.40 5.23
C CYS A 19 4.56 10.91 5.40
N THR A 20 5.38 11.41 6.32
CA THR A 20 5.71 12.83 6.39
C THR A 20 6.54 13.22 5.17
N GLY A 21 6.01 14.14 4.37
CA GLY A 21 6.61 14.62 3.14
C GLY A 21 6.61 16.15 3.06
N SER A 22 6.67 16.68 1.85
CA SER A 22 6.65 18.14 1.60
C SER A 22 5.29 18.80 1.83
N GLY A 23 4.23 18.03 2.07
CA GLY A 23 2.88 18.55 2.32
C GLY A 23 2.65 18.84 3.80
N ILE A 24 1.65 19.69 4.09
CA ILE A 24 1.21 20.00 5.46
C ILE A 24 0.66 18.74 6.15
N LYS A 25 -0.13 17.95 5.41
CA LYS A 25 -0.67 16.68 5.87
C LYS A 25 0.23 15.53 5.41
N PRO A 26 0.47 14.51 6.24
CA PRO A 26 1.14 13.29 5.82
C PRO A 26 0.48 12.67 4.58
N TYR A 27 1.29 12.09 3.70
CA TYR A 27 0.79 11.39 2.53
C TYR A 27 0.40 9.97 2.92
N PHE A 28 -0.81 9.55 2.58
CA PHE A 28 -1.23 8.16 2.73
C PHE A 28 -0.58 7.33 1.63
N VAL A 29 0.11 6.27 2.01
CA VAL A 29 0.84 5.35 1.12
C VAL A 29 0.36 3.93 1.39
N SER A 30 0.14 3.16 0.34
CA SER A 30 -0.19 1.73 0.44
C SER A 30 0.55 0.90 -0.60
N ILE A 31 0.88 -0.34 -0.23
CA ILE A 31 1.46 -1.38 -1.08
C ILE A 31 0.55 -2.60 -1.01
N ASP A 32 0.08 -3.04 -2.16
CA ASP A 32 -0.73 -4.25 -2.35
C ASP A 32 0.14 -5.31 -3.02
N LEU A 33 0.49 -6.32 -2.23
CA LEU A 33 1.31 -7.49 -2.58
C LEU A 33 0.47 -8.74 -2.82
N THR A 34 -0.83 -8.60 -3.10
CA THR A 34 -1.69 -9.75 -3.44
C THR A 34 -1.14 -10.54 -4.64
N ASP A 35 -0.48 -9.85 -5.57
CA ASP A 35 0.38 -10.44 -6.61
C ASP A 35 1.80 -9.87 -6.45
N VAL A 36 2.71 -10.71 -5.94
CA VAL A 36 4.10 -10.32 -5.64
C VAL A 36 4.89 -9.97 -6.91
N ASN A 37 4.53 -10.53 -8.07
CA ASN A 37 5.19 -10.24 -9.34
C ASN A 37 4.73 -8.91 -9.95
N ASN A 38 3.57 -8.40 -9.51
CA ASN A 38 3.00 -7.16 -10.00
C ASN A 38 2.41 -6.33 -8.85
N PRO A 39 3.24 -5.81 -7.92
CA PRO A 39 2.76 -5.08 -6.76
C PRO A 39 2.12 -3.75 -7.17
N ILE A 40 1.00 -3.37 -6.54
CA ILE A 40 0.44 -2.02 -6.72
C ILE A 40 0.86 -1.16 -5.57
N SER A 41 1.49 -0.03 -5.90
CA SER A 41 1.67 1.05 -4.96
C SER A 41 0.67 2.17 -5.22
N ARG A 42 0.17 2.79 -4.16
CA ARG A 42 -0.71 3.97 -4.23
C ARG A 42 -0.22 4.99 -3.23
N CYS A 43 -0.13 6.24 -3.66
CA CYS A 43 0.26 7.35 -2.81
C CYS A 43 -0.52 8.59 -3.23
N ASN A 44 -1.03 9.37 -2.27
CA ASN A 44 -1.75 10.61 -2.54
C ASN A 44 -0.84 11.83 -2.73
N CYS A 45 0.48 11.65 -2.80
CA CYS A 45 1.41 12.76 -3.02
C CYS A 45 1.27 13.32 -4.46
N PRO A 46 1.59 14.61 -4.70
CA PRO A 46 1.39 15.26 -6.00
C PRO A 46 2.37 14.79 -7.10
N SER A 47 3.24 13.81 -6.81
CA SER A 47 4.20 13.31 -7.79
C SER A 47 3.48 12.56 -8.92
N ARG A 48 3.81 12.89 -10.17
CA ARG A 48 3.31 12.20 -11.36
C ARG A 48 4.16 10.98 -11.77
N LYS A 49 5.24 10.68 -11.04
CA LYS A 49 6.08 9.50 -11.28
C LYS A 49 5.59 8.36 -10.38
N LEU A 50 5.24 7.22 -10.98
CA LEU A 50 4.79 6.03 -10.28
C LEU A 50 5.73 4.84 -10.56
N PRO A 51 6.15 4.08 -9.53
CA PRO A 51 5.98 4.36 -8.10
C PRO A 51 6.73 5.62 -7.67
N CYS A 52 6.14 6.43 -6.79
CA CYS A 52 6.81 7.62 -6.27
C CYS A 52 7.83 7.24 -5.18
N LYS A 53 8.70 8.18 -4.78
CA LYS A 53 9.69 7.93 -3.73
C LYS A 53 9.10 7.45 -2.40
N HIS A 54 7.87 7.86 -2.08
CA HIS A 54 7.18 7.42 -0.85
C HIS A 54 6.70 5.98 -0.96
N SER A 55 6.15 5.59 -2.12
CA SER A 55 5.80 4.19 -2.40
C SER A 55 7.02 3.26 -2.31
N ILE A 56 8.14 3.69 -2.91
CA ILE A 56 9.40 2.93 -2.84
C ILE A 56 9.89 2.84 -1.39
N GLY A 57 9.84 3.95 -0.65
CA GLY A 57 10.18 3.96 0.78
C GLY A 57 9.34 2.98 1.59
N LEU A 58 8.01 2.97 1.39
CA LEU A 58 7.13 2.05 2.10
C LEU A 58 7.40 0.59 1.73
N LEU A 59 7.71 0.29 0.46
CA LEU A 59 8.07 -1.07 0.04
C LEU A 59 9.36 -1.55 0.73
N ILE A 60 10.34 -0.66 0.93
CA ILE A 60 11.55 -0.96 1.68
C ILE A 60 11.23 -1.23 3.16
N GLU A 61 10.37 -0.43 3.78
CA GLU A 61 9.89 -0.65 5.16
C GLU A 61 9.23 -2.02 5.31
N VAL A 62 8.34 -2.39 4.37
CA VAL A 62 7.65 -3.70 4.37
C VAL A 62 8.65 -4.85 4.28
N ARG A 63 9.75 -4.68 3.54
CA ARG A 63 10.79 -5.71 3.43
C ARG A 63 11.66 -5.81 4.69
N ASN A 64 11.96 -4.68 5.32
CA ASN A 64 12.93 -4.61 6.41
C ASN A 64 12.29 -4.87 7.79
N LYS A 65 10.99 -4.64 7.93
CA LYS A 65 10.27 -4.80 9.20
C LYS A 65 9.54 -6.13 9.27
N PRO A 66 9.60 -6.85 10.41
CA PRO A 66 8.79 -8.04 10.61
C PRO A 66 7.30 -7.69 10.65
N SER A 67 6.45 -8.66 10.30
CA SER A 67 4.98 -8.48 10.29
C SER A 67 4.38 -8.11 11.65
N THR A 68 5.10 -8.33 12.76
CA THR A 68 4.72 -7.91 14.12
C THR A 68 4.72 -6.39 14.31
N GLU A 69 5.48 -5.64 13.51
CA GLU A 69 5.46 -4.16 13.53
C GLU A 69 4.31 -3.55 12.71
N TRP A 70 3.52 -4.39 12.04
CA TRP A 70 2.39 -3.99 11.21
C TRP A 70 1.09 -4.42 11.87
N PRO A 71 0.42 -3.52 12.62
CA PRO A 71 -0.83 -3.88 13.28
C PRO A 71 -1.91 -4.18 12.23
N VAL A 72 -2.69 -5.23 12.48
CA VAL A 72 -3.85 -5.54 11.63
C VAL A 72 -4.88 -4.43 11.85
N LYS A 73 -5.29 -3.77 10.77
CA LYS A 73 -6.24 -2.66 10.77
C LYS A 73 -7.18 -2.81 9.58
N GLU A 74 -8.39 -2.32 9.75
CA GLU A 74 -9.33 -2.23 8.64
C GLU A 74 -8.77 -1.28 7.56
N LEU A 75 -8.88 -1.69 6.29
CA LEU A 75 -8.46 -0.86 5.19
C LEU A 75 -9.39 0.36 5.09
N PRO A 76 -8.86 1.58 4.89
CA PRO A 76 -9.70 2.71 4.56
C PRO A 76 -10.60 2.39 3.36
N GLU A 77 -11.86 2.82 3.39
CA GLU A 77 -12.89 2.43 2.42
C GLU A 77 -12.43 2.54 0.95
N ASN A 78 -11.72 3.62 0.62
CA ASN A 78 -11.18 3.84 -0.72
C ASN A 78 -10.16 2.77 -1.14
N LEU A 79 -9.29 2.36 -0.22
CA LEU A 79 -8.30 1.31 -0.46
C LEU A 79 -8.98 -0.06 -0.53
N ALA A 80 -9.95 -0.34 0.35
CA ALA A 80 -10.73 -1.58 0.33
C ALA A 80 -11.43 -1.78 -1.03
N LYS A 81 -12.10 -0.74 -1.55
CA LYS A 81 -12.73 -0.76 -2.89
C LYS A 81 -11.73 -1.06 -4.01
N GLN A 82 -10.53 -0.46 -3.94
CA GLN A 82 -9.49 -0.65 -4.96
C GLN A 82 -8.87 -2.05 -4.92
N VAL A 83 -8.65 -2.61 -3.73
CA VAL A 83 -8.15 -3.99 -3.54
C VAL A 83 -9.19 -4.98 -4.04
N SER A 84 -10.46 -4.83 -3.66
CA SER A 84 -11.55 -5.69 -4.15
C SER A 84 -11.69 -5.63 -5.68
N LYS A 85 -11.61 -4.43 -6.28
CA LYS A 85 -11.63 -4.27 -7.74
C LYS A 85 -10.46 -4.99 -8.41
N ARG A 86 -9.26 -4.91 -7.83
CA ARG A 86 -8.09 -5.66 -8.34
C ARG A 86 -8.35 -7.16 -8.29
N ASN A 87 -8.82 -7.68 -7.16
CA ASN A 87 -9.03 -9.11 -6.96
C ASN A 87 -10.07 -9.66 -7.95
N MET A 88 -11.15 -8.91 -8.20
CA MET A 88 -12.15 -9.26 -9.23
C MET A 88 -11.58 -9.23 -10.66
N ASN A 89 -10.68 -8.28 -10.97
CA ASN A 89 -10.05 -8.25 -12.29
C ASN A 89 -9.07 -9.43 -12.45
N ALA A 90 -8.28 -9.75 -11.42
CA ALA A 90 -7.34 -10.86 -11.45
C ALA A 90 -8.02 -12.22 -11.69
N THR A 91 -9.23 -12.43 -11.14
CA THR A 91 -10.02 -13.65 -11.40
C THR A 91 -10.59 -13.70 -12.82
N ARG A 92 -10.84 -12.54 -13.45
CA ARG A 92 -11.38 -12.47 -14.83
C ARG A 92 -10.34 -12.85 -15.89
N PHE A 93 -9.06 -12.52 -15.68
CA PHE A 93 -7.97 -12.86 -16.63
C PHE A 93 -7.45 -14.30 -16.51
N ARG A 94 -7.79 -15.04 -15.46
CA ARG A 94 -7.42 -16.46 -15.31
C ARG A 94 -8.36 -17.43 -16.04
N LYS A 95 -9.41 -16.93 -16.71
CA LYS A 95 -10.41 -17.73 -17.45
C LYS A 95 -10.29 -17.63 -18.98
N SER A 96 -9.15 -17.17 -19.51
CA SER A 96 -8.86 -17.16 -20.96
C SER A 96 -7.67 -18.04 -21.29
#